data_AF-A0A0R0LVR8-F1
#
_entry.id   AF-A0A0R0LVR8-F1
#
_cell.length_a   1.000
_cell.length_b   1.000
_cell.length_c   1.000
_cell.angle_alpha   90.00
_cell.angle_beta   90.00
_cell.angle_gamma   90.00
#
_symmetry.space_group_name_H-M   'P 1'
#
loop_
_entity.id
_entity.type
_entity.pdbx_description
1 polymer ?
#
loop_
_entity_poly.entity_id
_entity_poly.type
_entity_poly.pdbx_seq_one_letter_code
_entity_poly.pdbx_strand_id
1 'polypeptide(L)' 'MFKTIPDIVELYHLTVSGNITFGRNISLKGTVIIIADNESVINIPDGAILDDNILYGNLPIIEH' A
#
# COMPACT_ATOMS: atom_id res chain seq x y z
N MET A 1 -3.41 7.58 -2.69
CA MET A 1 -2.79 8.79 -2.11
C MET A 1 -2.05 8.45 -0.82
N PHE A 2 -0.93 9.10 -0.50
CA PHE A 2 -0.17 8.89 0.74
C PHE A 2 -0.58 9.90 1.82
N LYS A 3 -0.88 9.45 3.04
CA LYS A 3 -1.10 10.34 4.19
C LYS A 3 0.22 10.90 4.76
N THR A 4 1.29 10.10 4.73
CA THR A 4 2.66 10.51 5.07
C THR A 4 3.64 9.82 4.11
N ILE A 5 4.87 10.35 4.00
CA ILE A 5 5.93 9.67 3.26
C ILE A 5 6.23 8.33 3.97
N PRO A 6 6.17 7.18 3.28
CA PRO A 6 6.58 5.89 3.85
C PRO A 6 8.08 5.85 4.11
N ASP A 7 8.50 5.00 5.05
CA ASP A 7 9.88 4.55 5.13
C ASP A 7 10.18 3.62 3.96
N ILE A 8 11.17 4.00 3.15
CA ILE A 8 11.58 3.30 1.93
C ILE A 8 13.09 3.02 1.90
N VAL A 9 13.78 3.12 3.04
CA VAL A 9 15.24 2.94 3.10
C VAL A 9 15.67 1.55 2.59
N GLU A 10 14.84 0.53 2.82
CA GLU A 10 15.08 -0.87 2.43
C GLU A 10 14.30 -1.27 1.16
N LEU A 11 13.74 -0.31 0.41
CA LEU A 11 12.92 -0.58 -0.77
C LEU A 11 13.78 -0.74 -2.03
N TYR A 12 13.52 -1.80 -2.80
CA TYR A 12 14.18 -2.05 -4.09
C TYR A 12 13.28 -1.73 -5.29
N HIS A 13 12.03 -2.17 -5.25
CA HIS A 13 11.07 -1.95 -6.33
C HIS A 13 9.68 -1.71 -5.77
N LEU A 14 9.01 -0.65 -6.24
CA LEU A 14 7.62 -0.36 -5.92
C LEU A 14 6.81 -0.15 -7.20
N THR A 15 5.77 -0.97 -7.36
CA THR A 15 4.74 -0.77 -8.39
C THR A 15 3.40 -0.56 -7.69
N VAL A 16 2.70 0.51 -8.04
CA VAL A 16 1.37 0.84 -7.50
C VAL A 16 0.46 1.14 -8.69
N SER A 17 -0.65 0.40 -8.81
CA SER A 17 -1.62 0.58 -9.90
C SER A 17 -3.06 0.51 -9.38
N GLY A 18 -3.91 1.44 -9.82
CA GLY A 18 -5.31 1.51 -9.43
C GLY A 18 -5.60 2.41 -8.23
N ASN A 19 -6.77 2.24 -7.62
CA ASN A 19 -7.24 3.09 -6.53
C ASN A 19 -6.67 2.62 -5.18
N ILE A 20 -5.51 3.18 -4.80
CA ILE A 20 -4.76 2.77 -3.61
C ILE A 20 -4.48 3.96 -2.70
N THR A 21 -4.73 3.81 -1.40
CA THR A 21 -4.42 4.80 -0.36
C THR A 21 -3.49 4.20 0.67
N PHE A 22 -2.50 5.00 1.11
CA PHE A 22 -1.55 4.60 2.15
C PHE A 22 -1.78 5.41 3.42
N GLY A 23 -1.86 4.70 4.53
CA GLY A 23 -1.92 5.24 5.88
C GLY A 23 -0.66 6.00 6.30
N ARG A 24 -0.57 6.28 7.59
CA ARG A 24 0.59 6.90 8.24
C ARG A 24 1.61 5.85 8.67
N ASN A 25 2.88 6.23 8.81
CA ASN A 25 3.94 5.38 9.37
C ASN A 25 4.08 4.02 8.66
N ILE A 26 3.93 4.02 7.33
CA ILE A 26 4.11 2.83 6.49
C ILE A 26 5.60 2.54 6.30
N SER A 27 6.00 1.27 6.26
CA SER A 27 7.34 0.83 5.84
C SER A 27 7.23 -0.09 4.62
N LEU A 28 8.01 0.20 3.58
CA LEU A 28 8.08 -0.59 2.35
C LEU A 28 9.50 -1.14 2.18
N LYS A 29 9.63 -2.45 1.99
CA LYS A 29 10.89 -3.17 1.96
C LYS A 29 10.94 -4.16 0.81
N GLY A 30 12.11 -4.33 0.20
CA GLY A 30 12.31 -5.29 -0.89
C GLY A 30 11.50 -4.95 -2.14
N THR A 31 10.76 -5.92 -2.68
CA THR A 31 9.88 -5.74 -3.84
C THR A 31 8.42 -5.70 -3.42
N VAL A 32 7.78 -4.53 -3.56
CA VAL A 32 6.37 -4.34 -3.24
C VAL A 32 5.57 -4.03 -4.50
N ILE A 33 4.54 -4.83 -4.78
CA ILE A 33 3.64 -4.63 -5.91
C ILE A 33 2.21 -4.55 -5.38
N ILE A 34 1.49 -3.47 -5.67
CA ILE A 34 0.12 -3.25 -5.21
C ILE A 34 -0.77 -2.92 -6.40
N ILE A 35 -1.80 -3.73 -6.62
CA ILE A 35 -2.68 -3.64 -7.77
C ILE A 35 -4.14 -3.68 -7.30
N ALA A 36 -4.87 -2.61 -7.56
CA ALA A 36 -6.33 -2.56 -7.50
C ALA A 36 -6.88 -2.50 -8.93
N ASP A 37 -7.88 -3.33 -9.24
CA ASP A 37 -8.58 -3.28 -10.52
C ASP A 37 -9.55 -2.06 -10.60
N ASN A 38 -10.25 -1.91 -11.73
CA ASN A 38 -11.06 -0.72 -12.03
C ASN A 38 -12.25 -0.47 -11.09
N GLU A 39 -12.58 -1.39 -10.20
CA GLU A 39 -13.67 -1.24 -9.23
C GLU A 39 -13.21 -1.46 -7.77
N SER A 40 -11.98 -1.91 -7.58
CA SER A 40 -11.41 -2.14 -6.27
C SER A 40 -10.78 -0.88 -5.68
N VAL A 41 -10.84 -0.79 -4.36
CA VAL A 41 -10.10 0.19 -3.57
C VAL A 41 -9.25 -0.56 -2.57
N ILE A 42 -7.95 -0.29 -2.51
CA ILE A 42 -7.09 -0.80 -1.44
C ILE A 42 -6.67 0.34 -0.54
N ASN A 43 -7.01 0.23 0.73
CA ASN A 43 -6.51 1.14 1.75
C ASN A 43 -5.52 0.42 2.66
N ILE A 44 -4.24 0.76 2.54
CA ILE A 44 -3.19 0.26 3.42
C ILE A 44 -3.31 0.99 4.77
N PRO A 45 -3.50 0.27 5.89
CA PRO A 45 -3.74 0.87 7.19
C PRO A 45 -2.49 1.52 7.78
N ASP A 46 -2.69 2.45 8.73
CA ASP A 46 -1.60 3.10 9.45
C ASP A 46 -0.70 2.05 10.13
N GLY A 47 0.62 2.22 10.03
CA GLY A 47 1.61 1.32 10.62
C GLY A 47 1.91 0.04 9.81
N ALA A 48 1.32 -0.16 8.63
CA ALA A 48 1.59 -1.35 7.84
C ALA A 48 3.06 -1.44 7.40
N ILE A 49 3.59 -2.66 7.45
CA ILE A 49 4.92 -3.02 6.95
C ILE A 49 4.70 -3.98 5.78
N LEU A 50 5.17 -3.60 4.59
CA LEU A 50 5.11 -4.43 3.39
C LEU A 50 6.54 -4.81 3.02
N ASP A 51 6.85 -6.10 3.07
CA ASP A 51 8.19 -6.66 2.87
C ASP A 51 8.10 -7.85 1.91
N ASP A 52 8.63 -7.68 0.70
CA ASP A 52 8.53 -8.64 -0.41
C ASP A 52 7.09 -9.13 -0.66
N ASN A 53 6.13 -8.20 -0.71
CA ASN A 53 4.71 -8.51 -0.84
C ASN A 53 4.11 -8.10 -2.19
N ILE A 54 3.20 -8.94 -2.68
CA ILE A 54 2.28 -8.63 -3.77
C ILE A 54 0.87 -8.52 -3.18
N LEU A 55 0.30 -7.32 -3.21
CA LEU A 55 -1.06 -7.04 -2.76
C LEU A 55 -1.98 -6.85 -3.96
N TYR A 56 -3.04 -7.64 -4.00
CA TYR A 56 -4.07 -7.58 -5.05
C TYR A 56 -5.45 -7.80 -4.42
N GLY A 57 -6.45 -7.03 -4.85
CA GLY A 57 -7.85 -7.20 -4.46
C GLY A 57 -8.54 -5.90 -4.04
N ASN A 58 -9.54 -6.02 -3.18
CA ASN A 58 -10.37 -4.92 -2.70
C ASN A 58 -10.38 -4.89 -1.15
N LEU A 59 -9.87 -3.81 -0.56
CA LEU A 59 -9.79 -3.58 0.88
C LEU A 59 -10.29 -2.15 1.22
N PRO A 60 -11.63 -1.95 1.28
CA PRO A 60 -12.20 -0.67 1.70
C PRO A 60 -12.03 -0.45 3.21
N ILE A 61 -11.88 0.82 3.62
CA ILE A 61 -12.04 1.21 5.04
C ILE A 61 -13.51 1.55 5.27
N ILE A 62 -14.10 1.00 6.33
CA ILE A 62 -15.45 1.31 6.79
C ILE A 62 -15.32 1.93 8.18
N GLU A 63 -15.75 3.18 8.35
CA GLU A 63 -15.80 3.84 9.65
C GLU A 63 -16.89 3.21 10.52
N HIS A 64 -16.63 3.10 11.83
CA HIS A 64 -17.62 2.68 12.82
C HIS A 64 -18.05 3.87 13.67
#